data_AF-A0A317HYR6-F1
#
_entry.id   AF-A0A317HYR6-F1
#
_cell.length_a   1.000
_cell.length_b   1.000
_cell.length_c   1.000
_cell.angle_alpha   90.00
_cell.angle_beta   90.00
_cell.angle_gamma   90.00
#
_symmetry.space_group_name_H-M   'P 1'
#
loop_
_entity.id
_entity.type
_entity.pdbx_description
1 polymer ?
#
loop_
_entity_poly.entity_id
_entity_poly.type
_entity_poly.pdbx_seq_one_letter_code
_entity_poly.pdbx_strand_id
1 'polypeptide(L)'
;MSASEICERATRSLKPSLVFKSDDLFRSEREIEQMLKPYLGDDPVFGRLNPIEIADFFDAEMLDESRRKIAQVQNELILIVGPGASLLSPKNDLLIHAEISRWNLQQLHRQNLIGNLGISNLQDSPGKKYKRAFFVDWRSADRLKVQNFSSIDYLLDLNDAILPRMISGDDYRRALNVVANRPFRVVPFFDPGPWGGQWMKRTFNLPDKINYAWCFDCVPEENSLLLGFGDQVVEV
;
A
#
# COMPACT_ATOMS: atom_id res chain seq x y z
N MET A 1 -3.38 6.90 7.94
CA MET A 1 -4.77 7.11 7.49
C MET A 1 -5.25 5.84 6.79
N SER A 2 -6.43 5.31 7.10
CA SER A 2 -6.97 4.10 6.42
C SER A 2 -7.75 4.45 5.15
N ALA A 3 -7.99 3.48 4.25
CA ALA A 3 -8.83 3.70 3.07
C ALA A 3 -10.25 4.17 3.44
N SER A 4 -10.80 3.66 4.55
CA SER A 4 -12.10 4.11 5.08
C SER A 4 -12.06 5.58 5.51
N GLU A 5 -10.99 6.01 6.18
CA GLU A 5 -10.81 7.40 6.61
C GLU A 5 -10.64 8.35 5.42
N ILE A 6 -9.89 7.93 4.38
CA ILE A 6 -9.78 8.66 3.11
C ILE A 6 -11.17 8.81 2.48
N CYS A 7 -11.91 7.70 2.39
CA CYS A 7 -13.25 7.67 1.82
C CYS A 7 -14.20 8.63 2.54
N GLU A 8 -14.21 8.62 3.88
CA GLU A 8 -15.06 9.50 4.68
C GLU A 8 -14.71 10.99 4.46
N ARG A 9 -13.43 11.35 4.58
CA ARG A 9 -12.98 12.74 4.41
C ARG A 9 -13.22 13.26 2.99
N ALA A 10 -12.94 12.42 1.99
CA ALA A 10 -13.16 12.75 0.58
C ALA A 10 -14.66 12.90 0.28
N THR A 11 -15.51 11.99 0.76
CA THR A 11 -16.96 12.07 0.59
C THR A 11 -17.51 13.36 1.19
N ARG A 12 -17.08 13.72 2.41
CA ARG A 12 -17.52 14.95 3.08
C ARG A 12 -17.11 16.22 2.34
N SER A 13 -15.90 16.23 1.79
CA SER A 13 -15.31 17.43 1.17
C SER A 13 -15.76 17.61 -0.28
N LEU A 14 -15.76 16.52 -1.06
CA LEU A 14 -16.05 16.53 -2.49
C LEU A 14 -17.55 16.40 -2.79
N LYS A 15 -18.33 15.81 -1.86
CA LYS A 15 -19.76 15.55 -2.02
C LYS A 15 -20.09 14.82 -3.34
N PRO A 16 -19.45 13.66 -3.60
CA PRO A 16 -19.73 12.89 -4.81
C PRO A 16 -21.17 12.38 -4.80
N SER A 17 -21.77 12.24 -5.98
CA SER A 17 -23.10 11.64 -6.13
C SER A 17 -23.09 10.16 -5.78
N LEU A 18 -21.98 9.47 -6.09
CA LEU A 18 -21.79 8.04 -5.83
C LEU A 18 -20.41 7.78 -5.24
N VAL A 19 -20.37 6.84 -4.30
CA VAL A 19 -19.14 6.35 -3.68
C VAL A 19 -19.07 4.84 -3.85
N PHE A 20 -17.97 4.36 -4.41
CA PHE A 20 -17.65 2.94 -4.51
C PHE A 20 -16.42 2.65 -3.64
N LYS A 21 -16.54 1.66 -2.76
CA LYS A 21 -15.39 1.08 -2.08
C LYS A 21 -15.00 -0.20 -2.80
N SER A 22 -13.78 -0.27 -3.31
CA SER A 22 -13.40 -1.38 -4.19
C SER A 22 -13.27 -2.72 -3.46
N ASP A 23 -12.98 -2.69 -2.17
CA ASP A 23 -12.92 -3.86 -1.29
C ASP A 23 -14.30 -4.48 -1.00
N ASP A 24 -15.40 -3.72 -1.19
CA ASP A 24 -16.76 -4.29 -1.15
C ASP A 24 -17.02 -5.26 -2.32
N LEU A 25 -16.17 -5.26 -3.35
CA LEU A 25 -16.30 -6.10 -4.55
C LEU A 25 -15.35 -7.31 -4.54
N PHE A 26 -14.65 -7.54 -3.42
CA PHE A 26 -13.77 -8.69 -3.32
C PHE A 26 -14.55 -10.00 -3.20
N ARG A 27 -13.91 -11.08 -3.66
CA ARG A 27 -14.33 -12.45 -3.38
C ARG A 27 -14.43 -12.67 -1.87
N SER A 28 -15.16 -13.71 -1.47
CA SER A 28 -15.21 -14.08 -0.07
C SER A 28 -13.83 -14.44 0.48
N GLU A 29 -13.64 -14.26 1.79
CA GLU A 29 -12.38 -14.61 2.46
C GLU A 29 -11.97 -16.06 2.19
N ARG A 30 -12.93 -16.99 2.17
CA ARG A 30 -12.72 -18.41 1.87
C ARG A 30 -12.16 -18.63 0.46
N GLU A 31 -12.69 -17.95 -0.54
CA GLU A 31 -12.20 -18.06 -1.92
C GLU A 31 -10.79 -17.49 -2.04
N ILE A 32 -10.53 -16.36 -1.38
CA ILE A 32 -9.18 -15.76 -1.33
C ILE A 32 -8.21 -16.72 -0.64
N GLU A 33 -8.55 -17.31 0.51
CA GLU A 33 -7.70 -18.31 1.17
C GLU A 33 -7.40 -19.51 0.27
N GLN A 34 -8.40 -20.03 -0.45
CA GLN A 34 -8.22 -21.13 -1.38
C GLN A 34 -7.31 -20.76 -2.55
N MET A 35 -7.48 -19.56 -3.11
CA MET A 35 -6.63 -19.01 -4.17
C MET A 35 -5.18 -18.87 -3.71
N LEU A 36 -4.94 -18.44 -2.47
CA LEU A 36 -3.59 -18.19 -1.95
C LEU A 36 -2.90 -19.44 -1.40
N LYS A 37 -3.65 -20.48 -1.02
CA LYS A 37 -3.14 -21.71 -0.41
C LYS A 37 -1.95 -22.35 -1.15
N PRO A 38 -1.94 -22.48 -2.49
CA PRO A 38 -0.82 -23.10 -3.22
C PRO A 38 0.49 -22.31 -3.12
N TYR A 39 0.41 -21.01 -2.80
CA TYR A 39 1.56 -20.11 -2.75
C TYR A 39 2.04 -19.86 -1.33
N LEU A 40 1.14 -19.77 -0.36
CA LEU A 40 1.55 -19.58 1.03
C LEU A 40 1.99 -20.91 1.66
N GLY A 41 1.21 -21.99 1.54
CA GLY A 41 1.52 -23.25 2.24
C GLY A 41 1.65 -23.11 3.76
N ASP A 42 2.13 -24.17 4.41
CA ASP A 42 2.10 -24.30 5.88
C ASP A 42 3.38 -23.83 6.59
N ASP A 43 4.45 -23.54 5.85
CA ASP A 43 5.69 -23.02 6.44
C ASP A 43 5.43 -21.68 7.16
N PRO A 44 5.90 -21.44 8.38
CA PRO A 44 5.57 -20.22 9.12
C PRO A 44 6.19 -18.94 8.52
N VAL A 45 7.22 -19.05 7.67
CA VAL A 45 8.02 -17.94 7.16
C VAL A 45 7.95 -17.85 5.64
N PHE A 46 8.12 -18.96 4.94
CA PHE A 46 8.29 -18.98 3.49
C PHE A 46 6.99 -19.26 2.74
N GLY A 47 6.82 -18.53 1.64
CA GLY A 47 5.85 -18.81 0.59
C GLY A 47 6.55 -18.90 -0.77
N ARG A 48 5.75 -18.92 -1.83
CA ARG A 48 6.21 -18.96 -3.23
C ARG A 48 5.83 -17.67 -3.94
N LEU A 49 6.76 -17.15 -4.73
CA LEU A 49 6.45 -16.11 -5.70
C LEU A 49 5.37 -16.62 -6.66
N ASN A 50 4.45 -15.75 -7.01
CA ASN A 50 3.20 -16.11 -7.69
C ASN A 50 2.80 -15.01 -8.67
N PRO A 51 1.94 -15.30 -9.66
CA PRO A 51 1.49 -14.33 -10.65
C PRO A 51 0.25 -13.52 -10.20
N ILE A 52 -0.24 -13.67 -8.97
CA ILE A 52 -1.55 -13.13 -8.55
C ILE A 52 -1.60 -11.61 -8.72
N GLU A 53 -2.66 -11.11 -9.33
CA GLU A 53 -2.91 -9.70 -9.53
C GLU A 53 -4.01 -9.20 -8.58
N ILE A 54 -4.09 -7.87 -8.39
CA ILE A 54 -5.19 -7.27 -7.61
C ILE A 54 -6.56 -7.64 -8.20
N ALA A 55 -6.64 -7.79 -9.52
CA ALA A 55 -7.86 -8.22 -10.20
C ALA A 55 -8.36 -9.60 -9.75
N ASP A 56 -7.47 -10.51 -9.36
CA ASP A 56 -7.86 -11.85 -8.91
C ASP A 56 -8.63 -11.83 -7.58
N PHE A 57 -8.48 -10.77 -6.77
CA PHE A 57 -9.22 -10.59 -5.52
C PHE A 57 -10.68 -10.21 -5.75
N PHE A 58 -11.05 -9.71 -6.93
CA PHE A 58 -12.41 -9.26 -7.22
C PHE A 58 -13.33 -10.41 -7.61
N ASP A 59 -14.58 -10.32 -7.17
CA ASP A 59 -15.67 -11.04 -7.82
C ASP A 59 -15.94 -10.40 -9.19
N ALA A 60 -15.85 -11.22 -10.25
CA ALA A 60 -15.92 -10.73 -11.62
C ALA A 60 -17.31 -10.16 -11.97
N GLU A 61 -18.38 -10.75 -11.44
CA GLU A 61 -19.75 -10.29 -11.71
C GLU A 61 -19.99 -8.95 -11.01
N MET A 62 -19.61 -8.83 -9.72
CA MET A 62 -19.74 -7.59 -8.96
C MET A 62 -18.90 -6.45 -9.55
N LEU A 63 -17.69 -6.77 -10.02
CA LEU A 63 -16.81 -5.79 -10.68
C LEU A 63 -17.42 -5.29 -11.99
N ASP A 64 -17.93 -6.18 -12.85
CA ASP A 64 -18.51 -5.80 -14.13
C ASP A 64 -19.84 -5.05 -13.97
N GLU A 65 -20.67 -5.42 -12.99
CA GLU A 65 -21.86 -4.65 -12.64
C GLU A 65 -21.51 -3.24 -12.17
N SER A 66 -20.50 -3.10 -11.32
CA SER A 66 -20.05 -1.79 -10.83
C SER A 66 -19.51 -0.92 -11.95
N ARG A 67 -18.72 -1.49 -12.88
CA ARG A 67 -18.26 -0.81 -14.10
C ARG A 67 -19.42 -0.30 -14.96
N ARG A 68 -20.47 -1.11 -15.15
CA ARG A 68 -21.67 -0.68 -15.90
C ARG A 68 -22.40 0.47 -15.21
N LYS A 69 -22.56 0.41 -13.89
CA LYS A 69 -23.16 1.50 -13.10
C LYS A 69 -22.37 2.80 -13.24
N ILE A 70 -21.05 2.73 -13.12
CA ILE A 70 -20.16 3.89 -13.30
C ILE A 70 -20.31 4.48 -14.71
N ALA A 71 -20.33 3.65 -15.75
CA ALA A 71 -20.44 4.10 -17.14
C ALA A 71 -21.79 4.74 -17.51
N GLN A 72 -22.85 4.48 -16.73
CA GLN A 72 -24.19 5.06 -16.94
C GLN A 72 -24.34 6.45 -16.33
N VAL A 73 -23.48 6.81 -15.39
CA VAL A 73 -23.52 8.10 -14.70
C VAL A 73 -22.88 9.15 -15.61
N GLN A 74 -23.58 10.27 -15.81
CA GLN A 74 -23.13 11.36 -16.67
C GLN A 74 -23.14 12.67 -15.90
N ASN A 75 -22.10 13.49 -16.10
CA ASN A 75 -21.98 14.83 -15.52
C ASN A 75 -22.10 14.89 -13.99
N GLU A 76 -21.71 13.82 -13.31
CA GLU A 76 -21.72 13.72 -11.86
C GLU A 76 -20.37 13.27 -11.33
N LEU A 77 -20.04 13.67 -10.11
CA LEU A 77 -18.80 13.26 -9.46
C LEU A 77 -18.97 11.87 -8.83
N ILE A 78 -18.13 10.93 -9.26
CA ILE A 78 -18.04 9.58 -8.68
C ILE A 78 -16.71 9.48 -7.92
N LEU A 79 -16.78 9.01 -6.68
CA LEU A 79 -15.60 8.72 -5.88
C LEU A 79 -15.42 7.20 -5.79
N ILE A 80 -14.24 6.71 -6.18
CA ILE A 80 -13.87 5.30 -6.04
C ILE A 80 -12.66 5.22 -5.12
N VAL A 81 -12.74 4.46 -4.02
CA VAL A 81 -11.67 4.37 -3.02
C VAL A 81 -11.39 2.93 -2.67
N GLY A 82 -10.11 2.59 -2.52
CA GLY A 82 -9.66 1.30 -2.04
C GLY A 82 -8.67 0.61 -2.98
N PRO A 83 -8.17 -0.57 -2.59
CA PRO A 83 -7.24 -1.32 -3.41
C PRO A 83 -7.89 -1.75 -4.72
N GLY A 84 -7.25 -1.51 -5.85
CA GLY A 84 -7.82 -1.84 -7.16
C GLY A 84 -8.87 -0.85 -7.67
N ALA A 85 -9.05 0.34 -7.05
CA ALA A 85 -9.99 1.35 -7.52
C ALA A 85 -9.90 1.67 -9.03
N SER A 86 -8.69 1.70 -9.59
CA SER A 86 -8.46 1.91 -11.02
C SER A 86 -9.07 0.84 -11.92
N LEU A 87 -9.32 -0.37 -11.40
CA LEU A 87 -9.93 -1.47 -12.14
C LEU A 87 -11.44 -1.25 -12.34
N LEU A 88 -12.10 -0.49 -11.46
CA LEU A 88 -13.53 -0.17 -11.58
C LEU A 88 -13.77 0.92 -12.63
N SER A 89 -12.83 1.84 -12.81
CA SER A 89 -12.90 2.89 -13.84
C SER A 89 -11.57 3.04 -14.58
N PRO A 90 -11.33 2.21 -15.62
CA PRO A 90 -10.13 2.33 -16.46
C PRO A 90 -10.03 3.65 -17.24
N LYS A 91 -11.16 4.34 -17.45
CA LYS A 91 -11.25 5.66 -18.10
C LYS A 91 -11.64 6.72 -17.07
N ASN A 92 -10.86 6.84 -16.00
CA ASN A 92 -11.07 7.84 -14.97
C ASN A 92 -10.54 9.22 -15.39
N ASP A 93 -11.10 10.28 -14.82
CA ASP A 93 -10.65 11.67 -15.03
C ASP A 93 -9.48 12.06 -14.10
N LEU A 94 -9.33 11.35 -12.98
CA LEU A 94 -8.29 11.59 -11.98
C LEU A 94 -7.92 10.31 -11.24
N LEU A 95 -6.64 9.96 -11.23
CA LEU A 95 -6.08 8.83 -10.47
C LEU A 95 -5.10 9.31 -9.40
N ILE A 96 -5.46 9.09 -8.14
CA ILE A 96 -4.60 9.36 -6.99
C ILE A 96 -4.06 8.03 -6.44
N HIS A 97 -2.73 7.86 -6.43
CA HIS A 97 -2.09 6.71 -5.81
C HIS A 97 -1.75 7.03 -4.35
N ALA A 98 -2.41 6.35 -3.42
CA ALA A 98 -2.16 6.47 -1.98
C ALA A 98 -1.09 5.46 -1.54
N GLU A 99 0.02 5.95 -0.98
CA GLU A 99 1.21 5.15 -0.67
C GLU A 99 1.55 5.19 0.83
N ILE A 100 1.94 4.03 1.36
CA ILE A 100 2.52 3.86 2.69
C ILE A 100 3.72 2.94 2.52
N SER A 101 4.87 3.31 3.09
CA SER A 101 6.06 2.49 3.01
C SER A 101 5.85 1.13 3.67
N ARG A 102 6.52 0.11 3.15
CA ARG A 102 6.39 -1.27 3.66
C ARG A 102 6.77 -1.35 5.13
N TRP A 103 7.77 -0.58 5.58
CA TRP A 103 8.12 -0.48 6.98
C TRP A 103 6.97 0.01 7.85
N ASN A 104 6.27 1.08 7.43
CA ASN A 104 5.12 1.60 8.14
C ASN A 104 3.93 0.63 8.12
N LEU A 105 3.67 -0.03 6.98
CA LEU A 105 2.67 -1.11 6.91
C LEU A 105 2.97 -2.24 7.90
N GLN A 106 4.24 -2.65 8.02
CA GLN A 106 4.67 -3.64 9.01
C GLN A 106 4.44 -3.16 10.45
N GLN A 107 4.68 -1.89 10.76
CA GLN A 107 4.37 -1.35 12.09
C GLN A 107 2.87 -1.38 12.38
N LEU A 108 2.04 -1.00 11.41
CA LEU A 108 0.58 -1.08 11.53
C LEU A 108 0.09 -2.52 11.72
N HIS A 109 0.69 -3.49 11.01
CA HIS A 109 0.43 -4.92 11.24
C HIS A 109 0.79 -5.35 12.67
N ARG A 110 1.96 -4.95 13.18
CA ARG A 110 2.41 -5.28 14.55
C ARG A 110 1.53 -4.67 15.63
N GLN A 111 0.94 -3.51 15.36
CA GLN A 111 -0.01 -2.82 16.24
C GLN A 111 -1.45 -3.33 16.10
N ASN A 112 -1.70 -4.32 15.23
CA ASN A 112 -3.04 -4.84 14.92
C ASN A 112 -4.03 -3.75 14.45
N LEU A 113 -3.53 -2.72 13.75
CA LEU A 113 -4.35 -1.65 13.20
C LEU A 113 -4.86 -1.95 11.78
N ILE A 114 -4.17 -2.83 11.05
CA ILE A 114 -4.55 -3.27 9.71
C ILE A 114 -4.37 -4.79 9.56
N GLY A 115 -5.16 -5.38 8.66
CA GLY A 115 -5.02 -6.77 8.21
C GLY A 115 -4.28 -6.87 6.88
N ASN A 116 -4.35 -8.04 6.26
CA ASN A 116 -3.91 -8.27 4.87
C ASN A 116 -5.04 -7.98 3.88
N LEU A 117 -4.67 -7.86 2.60
CA LEU A 117 -5.62 -7.57 1.53
C LEU A 117 -6.73 -8.63 1.46
N GLY A 118 -7.99 -8.19 1.52
CA GLY A 118 -9.18 -9.01 1.33
C GLY A 118 -9.42 -10.09 2.39
N ILE A 119 -8.91 -9.91 3.61
CA ILE A 119 -9.23 -10.80 4.73
C ILE A 119 -9.26 -10.06 6.07
N SER A 120 -10.10 -10.52 6.98
CA SER A 120 -10.22 -10.00 8.35
C SER A 120 -9.26 -10.73 9.31
N ASN A 121 -7.95 -10.53 9.17
CA ASN A 121 -6.94 -11.24 9.97
C ASN A 121 -6.17 -10.36 10.97
N LEU A 122 -6.84 -9.36 11.57
CA LEU A 122 -6.21 -8.44 12.53
C LEU A 122 -5.50 -9.17 13.69
N GLN A 123 -6.06 -10.29 14.14
CA GLN A 123 -5.58 -11.09 15.28
C GLN A 123 -4.46 -12.08 14.92
N ASP A 124 -4.11 -12.22 13.63
CA ASP A 124 -2.99 -13.07 13.24
C ASP A 124 -1.66 -12.50 13.77
N SER A 125 -0.70 -13.39 13.97
CA SER A 125 0.64 -12.99 14.39
C SER A 125 1.29 -12.07 13.34
N PRO A 126 2.16 -11.13 13.75
CA PRO A 126 2.86 -10.26 12.82
C PRO A 126 3.63 -11.03 11.72
N GLY A 127 4.21 -12.18 12.05
CA GLY A 127 4.90 -13.03 11.08
C GLY A 127 3.98 -13.60 10.00
N LYS A 128 2.77 -14.04 10.36
CA LYS A 128 1.78 -14.49 9.38
C LYS A 128 1.35 -13.37 8.44
N LYS A 129 1.07 -12.18 9.01
CA LYS A 129 0.69 -11.00 8.24
C LYS A 129 1.79 -10.54 7.29
N TYR A 130 3.03 -10.51 7.79
CA TYR A 130 4.22 -10.19 7.00
C TYR A 130 4.44 -11.18 5.86
N LYS A 131 4.38 -12.50 6.13
CA LYS A 131 4.52 -13.53 5.11
C LYS A 131 3.51 -13.32 3.97
N ARG A 132 2.23 -13.15 4.31
CA ARG A 132 1.18 -12.90 3.29
C ARG A 132 1.45 -11.61 2.53
N ALA A 133 1.80 -10.53 3.22
CA ALA A 133 2.09 -9.25 2.60
C ALA A 133 3.26 -9.34 1.60
N PHE A 134 4.37 -9.97 2.01
CA PHE A 134 5.59 -10.08 1.21
C PHE A 134 5.40 -10.91 -0.06
N PHE A 135 4.74 -12.08 0.05
CA PHE A 135 4.58 -13.00 -1.07
C PHE A 135 3.37 -12.66 -1.95
N VAL A 136 2.33 -12.01 -1.41
CA VAL A 136 1.07 -11.76 -2.11
C VAL A 136 0.77 -10.27 -2.19
N ASP A 137 0.36 -9.63 -1.09
CA ASP A 137 -0.27 -8.30 -1.14
C ASP A 137 0.61 -7.25 -1.81
N TRP A 138 1.90 -7.19 -1.46
CA TRP A 138 2.83 -6.23 -2.06
C TRP A 138 3.08 -6.52 -3.52
N ARG A 139 3.14 -7.80 -3.91
CA ARG A 139 3.45 -8.19 -5.30
C ARG A 139 2.26 -7.93 -6.22
N SER A 140 1.05 -8.23 -5.77
CA SER A 140 -0.16 -7.89 -6.52
C SER A 140 -0.32 -6.37 -6.64
N ALA A 141 -0.12 -5.63 -5.54
CA ALA A 141 -0.19 -4.16 -5.54
C ALA A 141 0.88 -3.51 -6.43
N ASP A 142 2.12 -3.98 -6.38
CA ASP A 142 3.23 -3.50 -7.22
C ASP A 142 2.90 -3.64 -8.71
N ARG A 143 2.33 -4.78 -9.13
CA ARG A 143 1.92 -5.00 -10.53
C ARG A 143 0.91 -3.97 -10.99
N LEU A 144 -0.12 -3.72 -10.18
CA LEU A 144 -1.11 -2.71 -10.49
C LEU A 144 -0.53 -1.30 -10.48
N LYS A 145 0.37 -0.99 -9.54
CA LYS A 145 1.10 0.30 -9.49
C LYS A 145 1.90 0.51 -10.77
N VAL A 146 2.60 -0.51 -11.26
CA VAL A 146 3.35 -0.46 -12.53
C VAL A 146 2.42 -0.25 -13.72
N GLN A 147 1.30 -0.99 -13.78
CA GLN A 147 0.30 -0.82 -14.86
C GLN A 147 -0.27 0.61 -14.91
N ASN A 148 -0.48 1.23 -13.75
CA ASN A 148 -1.01 2.59 -13.62
C ASN A 148 0.06 3.69 -13.64
N PHE A 149 1.35 3.37 -13.65
CA PHE A 149 2.42 4.31 -13.32
C PHE A 149 2.40 5.61 -14.15
N SER A 150 2.10 5.48 -15.44
CA SER A 150 2.01 6.61 -16.37
C SER A 150 0.70 7.41 -16.25
N SER A 151 -0.36 6.82 -15.69
CA SER A 151 -1.67 7.45 -15.53
C SER A 151 -1.93 8.02 -14.13
N ILE A 152 -1.00 7.84 -13.18
CA ILE A 152 -1.10 8.49 -11.86
C ILE A 152 -1.02 10.01 -12.07
N ASP A 153 -2.06 10.72 -11.67
CA ASP A 153 -2.12 12.18 -11.68
C ASP A 153 -1.52 12.77 -10.41
N TYR A 154 -1.72 12.11 -9.27
CA TYR A 154 -1.14 12.49 -7.99
C TYR A 154 -0.71 11.29 -7.18
N LEU A 155 0.43 11.42 -6.50
CA LEU A 155 0.86 10.50 -5.47
C LEU A 155 0.61 11.14 -4.11
N LEU A 156 -0.11 10.41 -3.24
CA LEU A 156 -0.46 10.80 -1.88
C LEU A 156 0.34 9.94 -0.89
N ASP A 157 1.35 10.54 -0.27
CA ASP A 157 2.14 9.94 0.81
C ASP A 157 1.38 10.01 2.13
N LEU A 158 1.16 8.84 2.71
CA LEU A 158 0.41 8.61 3.95
C LEU A 158 1.27 8.04 5.08
N ASN A 159 2.60 8.12 4.96
CA ASN A 159 3.53 7.68 6.02
C ASN A 159 3.38 8.52 7.30
N ASP A 160 3.10 9.81 7.17
CA ASP A 160 2.63 10.66 8.26
C ASP A 160 1.09 10.71 8.26
N ALA A 161 0.48 10.05 9.24
CA ALA A 161 -0.98 10.00 9.35
C ALA A 161 -1.62 11.35 9.72
N ILE A 162 -0.86 12.29 10.28
CA ILE A 162 -1.33 13.62 10.69
C ILE A 162 -1.23 14.59 9.52
N LEU A 163 -0.09 14.57 8.82
CA LEU A 163 0.22 15.50 7.74
C LEU A 163 0.50 14.75 6.42
N PRO A 164 -0.54 14.25 5.74
CA PRO A 164 -0.36 13.60 4.45
C PRO A 164 0.15 14.61 3.41
N ARG A 165 1.00 14.14 2.50
CA ARG A 165 1.65 14.99 1.48
C ARG A 165 1.30 14.49 0.10
N MET A 166 1.24 15.40 -0.86
CA MET A 166 0.87 15.08 -2.23
C MET A 166 1.82 15.74 -3.22
N ILE A 167 2.23 14.99 -4.23
CA ILE A 167 2.94 15.51 -5.41
C ILE A 167 2.18 15.14 -6.68
N SER A 168 2.39 15.91 -7.75
CA SER A 168 1.91 15.54 -9.07
C SER A 168 2.58 14.25 -9.55
N GLY A 169 1.89 13.48 -10.39
CA GLY A 169 2.46 12.30 -11.03
C GLY A 169 3.66 12.64 -11.92
N ASP A 170 3.65 13.83 -12.52
CA ASP A 170 4.78 14.33 -13.31
C ASP A 170 6.01 14.58 -12.45
N ASP A 171 5.85 15.21 -11.28
CA ASP A 171 6.93 15.39 -10.31
C ASP A 171 7.44 14.04 -9.79
N TYR A 172 6.53 13.11 -9.50
CA TYR A 172 6.88 11.76 -9.07
C TYR A 172 7.76 11.05 -10.11
N ARG A 173 7.32 11.01 -11.38
CA ARG A 173 8.07 10.41 -12.49
C ARG A 173 9.42 11.11 -12.73
N ARG A 174 9.45 12.45 -12.67
CA ARG A 174 10.69 13.24 -12.78
C ARG A 174 11.67 12.89 -11.66
N ALA A 175 11.20 12.85 -10.42
CA ALA A 175 12.02 12.55 -9.25
C ALA A 175 12.60 11.13 -9.33
N LEU A 176 11.80 10.13 -9.70
CA LEU A 176 12.30 8.77 -9.92
C LEU A 176 13.34 8.69 -11.05
N ASN A 177 13.15 9.43 -12.14
CA ASN A 177 14.16 9.52 -13.20
C ASN A 177 15.47 10.14 -12.70
N VAL A 178 15.40 11.17 -11.84
CA VAL A 178 16.58 11.74 -11.20
C VAL A 178 17.29 10.71 -10.33
N VAL A 179 16.55 10.00 -9.47
CA VAL A 179 17.06 8.94 -8.59
C VAL A 179 17.75 7.83 -9.38
N ALA A 180 17.13 7.35 -10.46
CA ALA A 180 17.68 6.27 -11.29
C ALA A 180 19.01 6.62 -11.99
N ASN A 181 19.32 7.91 -12.15
CA ASN A 181 20.48 8.40 -12.89
C ASN A 181 21.61 8.96 -11.99
N ARG A 182 21.60 8.67 -10.70
CA ARG A 182 22.67 9.06 -9.77
C ARG A 182 22.73 8.15 -8.55
N PRO A 183 23.84 8.16 -7.78
CA PRO A 183 23.85 7.52 -6.48
C PRO A 183 22.75 8.07 -5.57
N PHE A 184 21.99 7.16 -4.96
CA PHE A 184 20.98 7.46 -3.95
C PHE A 184 21.12 6.48 -2.79
N ARG A 185 20.45 6.78 -1.68
CA ARG A 185 20.31 5.88 -0.54
C ARG A 185 18.84 5.71 -0.23
N VAL A 186 18.46 4.51 0.18
CA VAL A 186 17.11 4.21 0.64
C VAL A 186 16.95 4.59 2.12
N VAL A 187 15.70 4.71 2.60
CA VAL A 187 15.43 4.98 4.02
C VAL A 187 15.76 3.72 4.82
N PRO A 188 16.79 3.74 5.71
CA PRO A 188 17.07 2.59 6.54
C PRO A 188 15.98 2.44 7.60
N PHE A 189 15.68 1.20 7.98
CA PHE A 189 14.83 0.92 9.14
C PHE A 189 15.55 0.06 10.18
N PHE A 190 15.14 0.23 11.43
CA PHE A 190 15.78 -0.36 12.59
C PHE A 190 14.78 -1.22 13.34
N ASP A 191 15.02 -2.53 13.37
CA ASP A 191 14.07 -3.48 13.92
C ASP A 191 14.50 -3.93 15.33
N PRO A 192 13.66 -3.73 16.37
CA PRO A 192 13.93 -4.28 17.69
C PRO A 192 13.86 -5.81 17.69
N GLY A 193 14.67 -6.42 18.55
CA GLY A 193 14.69 -7.88 18.71
C GLY A 193 15.12 -8.31 20.11
N PRO A 194 15.00 -9.61 20.43
CA PRO A 194 15.40 -10.14 21.73
C PRO A 194 16.92 -10.11 21.94
N TRP A 195 17.68 -9.97 20.86
CA TRP A 195 19.13 -9.79 20.84
C TRP A 195 19.50 -8.43 20.21
N GLY A 196 20.79 -8.15 20.11
CA GLY A 196 21.31 -6.88 19.59
C GLY A 196 21.83 -6.00 20.72
N GLY A 197 21.74 -4.68 20.56
CA GLY A 197 22.29 -3.79 21.57
C GLY A 197 21.81 -2.36 21.52
N GLN A 198 22.45 -1.55 22.34
CA GLN A 198 22.09 -0.15 22.61
C GLN A 198 22.85 0.86 21.74
N TRP A 199 23.84 0.41 20.96
CA TRP A 199 24.70 1.29 20.17
C TRP A 199 23.89 2.08 19.13
N MET A 200 23.00 1.42 18.39
CA MET A 200 22.15 2.06 17.39
C MET A 200 21.21 3.10 18.01
N LYS A 201 20.62 2.78 19.17
CA LYS A 201 19.76 3.71 19.92
C LYS A 201 20.47 5.01 20.25
N ARG A 202 21.69 4.93 20.80
CA ARG A 202 22.49 6.11 21.17
C ARG A 202 23.01 6.89 19.95
N THR A 203 23.40 6.18 18.90
CA THR A 203 24.07 6.80 17.74
C THR A 203 23.08 7.42 16.77
N PHE A 204 21.92 6.81 16.57
CA PHE A 204 20.92 7.24 15.59
C PHE A 204 19.66 7.86 16.23
N ASN A 205 19.69 8.12 17.54
CA ASN A 205 18.58 8.72 18.29
C ASN A 205 17.25 7.95 18.10
N LEU A 206 17.31 6.61 18.18
CA LEU A 206 16.14 5.75 17.99
C LEU A 206 15.25 5.72 19.24
N PRO A 207 13.94 5.39 19.09
CA PRO A 207 13.04 5.19 20.22
C PRO A 207 13.58 4.22 21.28
N ASP A 208 13.08 4.34 22.52
CA ASP A 208 13.49 3.43 23.58
C ASP A 208 12.90 2.02 23.37
N LYS A 209 13.77 1.05 23.09
CA LYS A 209 13.48 -0.38 22.96
C LYS A 209 14.54 -1.19 23.70
N ILE A 210 14.16 -2.39 24.14
CA ILE A 210 15.04 -3.28 24.92
C ILE A 210 16.36 -3.52 24.19
N ASN A 211 16.32 -3.85 22.89
CA ASN A 211 17.48 -3.93 22.01
C ASN A 211 17.05 -3.62 20.57
N TYR A 212 17.99 -3.11 19.77
CA TYR A 212 17.88 -3.13 18.32
C TYR A 212 18.75 -4.26 17.78
N ALA A 213 18.10 -5.20 17.08
CA ALA A 213 18.75 -6.39 16.51
C ALA A 213 19.25 -6.10 15.09
N TRP A 214 18.49 -5.32 14.34
CA TRP A 214 18.71 -5.12 12.92
C TRP A 214 18.77 -3.65 12.52
N CYS A 215 19.64 -3.38 11.56
CA CYS A 215 19.65 -2.15 10.76
C CYS A 215 19.60 -2.62 9.30
N PHE A 216 18.47 -2.41 8.65
CA PHE A 216 18.28 -2.76 7.25
C PHE A 216 18.48 -1.51 6.40
N ASP A 217 19.60 -1.52 5.66
CA ASP A 217 19.94 -0.54 4.64
C ASP A 217 20.17 -1.31 3.33
N CYS A 218 19.58 -0.84 2.24
CA CYS A 218 19.57 -1.52 0.95
C CYS A 218 18.93 -2.93 0.96
N VAL A 219 17.71 -3.03 1.49
CA VAL A 219 16.72 -4.10 1.22
C VAL A 219 15.66 -3.51 0.29
N PRO A 220 15.88 -3.48 -1.04
CA PRO A 220 15.02 -2.77 -1.99
C PRO A 220 13.56 -3.25 -1.98
N GLU A 221 13.33 -4.48 -1.55
CA GLU A 221 12.00 -5.04 -1.36
C GLU A 221 11.26 -4.48 -0.14
N GLU A 222 11.86 -3.63 0.69
CA GLU A 222 11.22 -3.13 1.91
C GLU A 222 11.47 -1.64 2.17
N ASN A 223 12.60 -1.11 1.72
CA ASN A 223 12.93 0.29 1.93
C ASN A 223 12.17 1.23 0.97
N SER A 224 11.93 2.43 1.44
CA SER A 224 11.37 3.57 0.71
C SER A 224 12.46 4.57 0.29
N LEU A 225 12.04 5.62 -0.41
CA LEU A 225 12.85 6.77 -0.78
C LEU A 225 12.24 8.06 -0.22
N LEU A 226 13.08 8.99 0.22
CA LEU A 226 12.67 10.36 0.54
C LEU A 226 13.01 11.28 -0.65
N LEU A 227 11.99 11.87 -1.25
CA LEU A 227 12.09 12.78 -2.38
C LEU A 227 11.91 14.22 -1.89
N GLY A 228 12.92 15.07 -2.10
CA GLY A 228 12.91 16.47 -1.68
C GLY A 228 12.32 17.42 -2.74
N PHE A 229 11.43 18.31 -2.31
CA PHE A 229 10.79 19.36 -3.09
C PHE A 229 10.84 20.69 -2.30
N GLY A 230 11.99 21.37 -2.34
CA GLY A 230 12.26 22.50 -1.46
C GLY A 230 12.30 22.06 0.01
N ASP A 231 11.50 22.69 0.87
CA ASP A 231 11.37 22.34 2.28
C ASP A 231 10.42 21.15 2.54
N GLN A 232 9.81 20.61 1.49
CA GLN A 232 8.91 19.47 1.57
C GLN A 232 9.64 18.16 1.21
N VAL A 233 9.28 17.09 1.89
CA VAL A 233 9.80 15.74 1.63
C VAL A 233 8.61 14.80 1.46
N VAL A 234 8.64 13.95 0.45
CA VAL A 234 7.63 12.92 0.19
C VAL A 234 8.29 11.55 0.21
N GLU A 235 7.71 10.61 0.94
CA GLU A 235 8.17 9.23 1.01
C GLU A 235 7.44 8.35 -0.02
N VAL A 236 8.21 7.64 -0.84
CA VAL A 236 7.73 6.76 -1.92
C VAL A 236 8.34 5.37 -1.88
#